data_AF-A0A6V7X4X6-F1
#
_entry.id   AF-A0A6V7X4X6-F1
#
_cell.length_a   1.000
_cell.length_b   1.000
_cell.length_c   1.000
_cell.angle_alpha   90.00
_cell.angle_beta   90.00
_cell.angle_gamma   90.00
#
_symmetry.space_group_name_H-M   'P 1'
#
loop_
_entity.id
_entity.type
_entity.pdbx_description
1 polymer ?
#
loop_
_entity_poly.entity_id
_entity_poly.type
_entity_poly.pdbx_seq_one_letter_code
_entity_poly.pdbx_strand_id
1 'polypeptide(L)'
;MPRAQFEYDEIGNTFYYVIVSFFAVILLPLTHFLWPSLPKRIEYLKRGCRCEGDLQKRYKKEQIKPWEKAKCVIKGIILIILWILFILLAYKVSQLEQQYEEYDPYKILGIDIDSDVTEIKKKYRELSKTHHPDKGGDPVTFDAIVKAYKALTDEESRENWRLYGNPDGPKATTFGIALPKWIVSEQYGNWVLALYTLVFMIVLPVGVGMWWYNSIKYSADKVLLETSRLFAHFLQKTPNMQINRIIMVLAGSFEFCKKLNTEIVERESDDKEIPIVMRELKNLGEKRKEQILSLPWSIKARTLLHAYLTRVTLPSEHLMTGNLYLNNFIVPM
;
A
#
# COMPACT_ATOMS: atom_id res chain seq x y z
N MET A 1 5.61 -9.73 40.50
CA MET A 1 4.68 -8.68 40.01
C MET A 1 3.47 -9.39 39.44
N PRO A 2 2.23 -9.08 39.87
CA PRO A 2 1.04 -9.62 39.23
C PRO A 2 1.09 -9.24 37.74
N ARG A 3 0.99 -10.22 36.84
CA ARG A 3 0.87 -9.94 35.40
C ARG A 3 -0.46 -9.20 35.22
N ALA A 4 -0.40 -8.01 34.61
CA ALA A 4 -1.63 -7.34 34.18
C ALA A 4 -2.37 -8.30 33.24
N GLN A 5 -3.56 -8.74 33.66
CA GLN A 5 -4.43 -9.54 32.82
C GLN A 5 -5.16 -8.58 31.90
N PHE A 6 -4.90 -8.70 30.60
CA PHE A 6 -5.61 -7.93 29.59
C PHE A 6 -6.91 -8.64 29.24
N GLU A 7 -8.00 -7.88 29.26
CA GLU A 7 -9.30 -8.39 28.86
C GLU A 7 -9.53 -8.04 27.39
N TYR A 8 -9.69 -9.08 26.56
CA TYR A 8 -9.97 -8.92 25.13
C TYR A 8 -11.48 -8.78 24.90
N ASP A 9 -11.86 -8.24 23.75
CA ASP A 9 -13.26 -8.08 23.38
C ASP A 9 -13.87 -9.43 22.96
N GLU A 10 -14.82 -9.93 23.76
CA GLU A 10 -15.60 -11.16 23.50
C GLU A 10 -16.54 -10.99 22.30
N ILE A 11 -17.19 -9.83 22.21
CA ILE A 11 -18.31 -9.57 21.30
C ILE A 11 -17.81 -8.89 20.01
N GLY A 12 -16.67 -8.20 20.10
CA GLY A 12 -16.03 -7.48 18.99
C GLY A 12 -16.57 -6.06 18.78
N ASN A 13 -17.47 -5.59 19.65
CA ASN A 13 -18.08 -4.26 19.51
C ASN A 13 -17.04 -3.14 19.58
N THR A 14 -16.15 -3.16 20.58
CA THR A 14 -15.09 -2.16 20.75
C THR A 14 -14.08 -2.22 19.61
N PHE A 15 -13.79 -3.42 19.09
CA PHE A 15 -12.89 -3.60 17.96
C PHE A 15 -13.37 -2.87 16.71
N TYR A 16 -14.67 -2.94 16.39
CA TYR A 16 -15.21 -2.25 15.22
C TYR A 16 -15.12 -0.73 15.32
N TYR A 17 -15.37 -0.15 16.51
CA TYR A 17 -15.18 1.28 16.73
C TYR A 17 -13.72 1.71 16.51
N VAL A 18 -12.77 0.92 17.00
CA VAL A 18 -11.34 1.17 16.81
C VAL A 18 -10.97 1.09 15.33
N ILE A 19 -11.41 0.05 14.60
CA ILE A 19 -11.14 -0.08 13.17
C ILE A 19 -11.71 1.11 12.39
N VAL A 20 -12.98 1.48 12.63
CA VAL A 20 -13.62 2.60 11.92
C VAL A 20 -12.88 3.90 12.18
N SER A 21 -12.43 4.13 13.42
CA SER A 21 -11.67 5.33 13.79
C SER A 21 -10.31 5.38 13.08
N PHE A 22 -9.52 4.31 13.12
CA PHE A 22 -8.23 4.22 12.42
C PHE A 22 -8.41 4.34 10.90
N PHE A 23 -9.44 3.71 10.35
CA PHE A 23 -9.74 3.80 8.92
C PHE A 23 -10.10 5.22 8.51
N ALA A 24 -10.88 5.95 9.32
CA ALA A 24 -11.20 7.36 9.07
C ALA A 24 -9.93 8.25 9.07
N VAL A 25 -9.04 8.06 10.06
CA VAL A 25 -7.78 8.81 10.17
C VAL A 25 -6.89 8.59 8.94
N ILE A 26 -6.92 7.41 8.33
CA ILE A 26 -6.16 7.10 7.11
C ILE A 26 -6.88 7.58 5.85
N LEU A 27 -8.21 7.41 5.77
CA LEU A 27 -9.02 7.71 4.59
C LEU A 27 -9.08 9.21 4.29
N LEU A 28 -9.22 10.07 5.30
CA LEU A 28 -9.31 11.52 5.10
C LEU A 28 -8.06 12.13 4.43
N PRO A 29 -6.82 11.91 4.91
CA PRO A 29 -5.63 12.41 4.21
C PRO A 29 -5.41 11.72 2.86
N LEU A 30 -5.73 10.42 2.74
CA LEU A 30 -5.65 9.72 1.45
C LEU A 30 -6.58 10.32 0.41
N THR A 31 -7.79 10.71 0.81
CA THR A 31 -8.75 11.31 -0.12
C THR A 31 -8.29 12.68 -0.60
N HIS A 32 -7.66 13.47 0.28
CA HIS A 32 -7.01 14.72 -0.12
C HIS A 32 -5.84 14.49 -1.10
N PHE A 33 -4.95 13.54 -0.81
CA PHE A 33 -3.76 13.28 -1.63
C PHE A 33 -4.07 12.60 -2.98
N LEU A 34 -5.04 11.68 -2.98
CA LEU A 34 -5.46 10.94 -4.17
C LEU A 34 -6.58 11.64 -4.94
N TRP A 35 -7.06 12.79 -4.46
CA TRP A 35 -8.08 13.56 -5.15
C TRP A 35 -7.60 13.82 -6.58
N PRO A 36 -8.42 13.49 -7.61
CA PRO A 36 -8.03 13.69 -8.99
C PRO A 36 -7.91 15.19 -9.27
N SER A 37 -6.73 15.76 -9.06
CA SER A 37 -6.43 17.11 -9.50
C SER A 37 -6.48 17.10 -11.04
N LEU A 38 -7.29 17.98 -11.62
CA LEU A 38 -7.20 18.27 -13.06
C LEU A 38 -5.73 18.47 -13.40
N PRO A 39 -5.18 17.70 -14.36
CA PRO A 39 -3.76 17.75 -14.59
C PRO A 39 -3.43 19.17 -15.06
N LYS A 40 -2.35 19.77 -14.54
CA LYS A 40 -1.75 21.05 -14.98
C LYS A 40 -1.32 21.05 -16.48
N ARG A 41 -1.80 20.05 -17.22
CA ARG A 41 -1.48 19.65 -18.58
C ARG A 41 -1.85 20.68 -19.63
N ILE A 42 -2.95 21.39 -19.38
CA ILE A 42 -3.51 22.35 -20.32
C ILE A 42 -2.63 23.61 -20.40
N GLU A 43 -1.85 23.92 -19.36
CA GLU A 43 -1.09 25.17 -19.31
C GLU A 43 0.26 25.07 -20.04
N TYR A 44 0.97 23.93 -19.96
CA TYR A 44 2.20 23.73 -20.72
C TYR A 44 1.94 23.65 -22.23
N LEU A 45 0.77 23.14 -22.64
CA LEU A 45 0.38 23.03 -24.05
C LEU A 45 0.30 24.39 -24.75
N LYS A 46 0.02 25.46 -23.99
CA LYS A 46 -0.08 26.84 -24.50
C LYS A 46 1.28 27.51 -24.75
N ARG A 47 2.39 27.01 -24.17
CA ARG A 47 3.69 27.72 -24.16
C ARG A 47 4.70 27.29 -25.24
N GLY A 48 4.34 26.41 -26.18
CA GLY A 48 5.26 25.94 -27.23
C GLY A 48 4.82 26.28 -28.66
N CYS A 49 5.73 26.10 -29.62
CA CYS A 49 5.46 26.33 -31.05
C CYS A 49 4.26 25.48 -31.55
N ARG A 50 3.49 26.03 -32.51
CA ARG A 50 2.28 25.43 -33.10
C ARG A 50 2.52 24.91 -34.53
N CYS A 51 3.78 24.62 -34.90
CA CYS A 51 4.05 24.01 -36.19
C CYS A 51 3.48 22.58 -36.26
N GLU A 52 3.14 22.14 -37.48
CA GLU A 52 2.49 20.84 -37.70
C GLU A 52 3.34 19.66 -37.19
N GLY A 53 4.66 19.75 -37.34
CA GLY A 53 5.60 18.75 -36.80
C GLY A 53 5.60 18.67 -35.26
N ASP A 54 5.50 19.79 -34.55
CA ASP A 54 5.40 19.78 -33.08
C ASP A 54 4.03 19.27 -32.61
N LEU A 55 2.96 19.54 -33.37
CA LEU A 55 1.64 19.00 -33.08
C LEU A 55 1.63 17.47 -33.18
N GLN A 56 2.21 16.93 -34.26
CA GLN A 56 2.34 15.48 -34.46
C GLN A 56 3.22 14.83 -33.38
N LYS A 57 4.34 15.45 -33.00
CA LYS A 57 5.21 14.96 -31.92
C LYS A 57 4.50 14.95 -30.56
N ARG A 58 3.71 15.98 -30.27
CA ARG A 58 2.89 16.04 -29.05
C ARG A 58 1.84 14.95 -29.05
N TYR A 59 1.08 14.80 -30.14
CA TYR A 59 0.05 13.77 -30.26
C TYR A 59 0.63 12.35 -30.04
N LYS A 60 1.78 12.04 -30.67
CA LYS A 60 2.50 10.78 -30.45
C LYS A 60 2.96 10.62 -28.99
N LYS A 61 3.49 11.66 -28.35
CA LYS A 61 3.88 11.64 -26.92
C LYS A 61 2.68 11.43 -25.99
N GLU A 62 1.48 11.90 -26.37
CA GLU A 62 0.26 11.64 -25.59
C GLU A 62 -0.21 10.19 -25.72
N GLN A 63 -0.11 9.60 -26.91
CA GLN A 63 -0.45 8.19 -27.13
C GLN A 63 0.49 7.23 -26.40
N ILE A 64 1.76 7.62 -26.18
CA ILE A 64 2.75 6.81 -25.45
C ILE A 64 2.50 6.78 -23.93
N LYS A 65 1.65 7.68 -23.39
CA LYS A 65 1.37 7.77 -21.94
C LYS A 65 -0.08 7.37 -21.57
N PRO A 66 -0.65 6.26 -22.07
CA PRO A 66 -2.03 5.88 -21.71
C PRO A 66 -2.13 5.57 -20.22
N TRP A 67 -1.03 5.09 -19.63
CA TRP A 67 -0.95 4.71 -18.22
C TRP A 67 -1.09 5.89 -17.25
N GLU A 68 -0.80 7.13 -17.65
CA GLU A 68 -1.02 8.31 -16.78
C GLU A 68 -2.51 8.61 -16.59
N LYS A 69 -3.31 8.49 -17.66
CA LYS A 69 -4.77 8.62 -17.58
C LYS A 69 -5.37 7.44 -16.80
N ALA A 70 -4.91 6.22 -17.10
CA ALA A 70 -5.34 5.03 -16.37
C ALA A 70 -5.01 5.13 -14.86
N LYS A 71 -3.82 5.60 -14.47
CA LYS A 71 -3.46 5.85 -13.06
C LYS A 71 -4.44 6.78 -12.37
N CYS A 72 -4.86 7.86 -13.02
CA CYS A 72 -5.83 8.79 -12.44
C CYS A 72 -7.19 8.12 -12.21
N VAL A 73 -7.66 7.33 -13.18
CA VAL A 73 -8.91 6.56 -13.07
C VAL A 73 -8.81 5.49 -11.97
N ILE A 74 -7.71 4.74 -11.95
CA ILE A 74 -7.46 3.70 -10.94
C ILE A 74 -7.44 4.30 -9.53
N LYS A 75 -6.77 5.46 -9.33
CA LYS A 75 -6.79 6.17 -8.04
C LYS A 75 -8.21 6.52 -7.61
N GLY A 76 -9.05 7.00 -8.54
CA GLY A 76 -10.46 7.30 -8.27
C GLY A 76 -11.26 6.05 -7.89
N ILE A 77 -11.09 4.94 -8.62
CA ILE A 77 -11.76 3.67 -8.33
C ILE A 77 -11.37 3.13 -6.95
N ILE A 78 -10.07 3.14 -6.62
CA ILE A 78 -9.57 2.71 -5.31
C ILE A 78 -10.19 3.55 -4.20
N LEU A 79 -10.26 4.87 -4.38
CA LEU A 79 -10.84 5.79 -3.41
C LEU A 79 -12.33 5.49 -3.20
N ILE A 80 -13.10 5.24 -4.27
CA ILE A 80 -14.51 4.86 -4.18
C ILE A 80 -14.68 3.55 -3.41
N ILE A 81 -13.86 2.53 -3.70
CA ILE A 81 -13.90 1.24 -2.99
C ILE A 81 -13.63 1.43 -1.50
N LEU A 82 -12.62 2.24 -1.14
CA LEU A 82 -12.30 2.52 0.26
C LEU A 82 -13.45 3.24 0.99
N TRP A 83 -14.13 4.18 0.33
CA TRP A 83 -15.31 4.84 0.91
C TRP A 83 -16.51 3.89 1.06
N ILE A 84 -16.76 3.02 0.07
CA ILE A 84 -17.80 1.99 0.18
C ILE A 84 -17.52 1.07 1.37
N LEU A 85 -16.27 0.60 1.50
CA LEU A 85 -15.86 -0.22 2.64
C LEU A 85 -16.05 0.52 3.98
N PHE A 86 -15.68 1.81 4.04
CA PHE A 86 -15.91 2.63 5.23
C PHE A 86 -17.38 2.73 5.61
N ILE A 87 -18.25 3.01 4.63
CA ILE A 87 -19.70 3.10 4.84
C ILE A 87 -20.27 1.75 5.30
N LEU A 88 -19.81 0.63 4.74
CA LEU A 88 -20.22 -0.72 5.16
C LEU A 88 -19.82 -1.01 6.60
N LEU A 89 -18.58 -0.65 7.00
CA LEU A 89 -18.11 -0.81 8.38
C LEU A 89 -18.88 0.10 9.34
N ALA A 90 -19.13 1.36 8.96
CA ALA A 90 -19.93 2.28 9.76
C ALA A 90 -21.38 1.81 9.93
N TYR A 91 -21.97 1.25 8.86
CA TYR A 91 -23.29 0.62 8.94
C TYR A 91 -23.29 -0.57 9.89
N LYS A 92 -22.28 -1.45 9.82
CA LYS A 92 -22.13 -2.56 10.77
C LYS A 92 -22.05 -2.06 12.21
N VAL A 93 -21.26 -1.01 12.47
CA VAL A 93 -21.16 -0.39 13.80
C VAL A 93 -22.49 0.20 14.27
N SER A 94 -23.26 0.85 13.40
CA SER A 94 -24.56 1.43 13.78
C SER A 94 -25.61 0.39 14.19
N GLN A 95 -25.46 -0.87 13.78
CA GLN A 95 -26.34 -1.97 14.14
C GLN A 95 -25.90 -2.67 15.43
N LEU A 96 -24.73 -2.31 15.99
CA LEU A 96 -24.26 -2.85 17.26
C LEU A 96 -24.95 -2.08 18.38
N GLU A 97 -26.07 -2.61 18.86
CA GLU A 97 -26.68 -2.12 20.09
C GLU A 97 -25.70 -2.32 21.26
N GLN A 98 -25.36 -1.21 21.90
CA GLN A 98 -24.54 -1.21 23.10
C GLN A 98 -25.44 -1.63 24.28
N GLN A 99 -25.59 -2.93 24.51
CA GLN A 99 -26.17 -3.45 25.75
C GLN A 99 -25.18 -3.25 26.90
N TYR A 100 -25.05 -2.03 27.40
CA TYR A 100 -24.55 -1.79 28.76
C TYR A 100 -25.74 -1.93 29.70
N GLU A 101 -26.00 -3.13 30.18
CA GLU A 101 -26.80 -3.26 31.40
C GLU A 101 -25.88 -2.98 32.58
N GLU A 102 -26.09 -1.84 33.24
CA GLU A 102 -25.49 -1.57 34.54
C GLU A 102 -25.98 -2.66 35.51
N TYR A 103 -25.05 -3.45 36.05
CA TYR A 103 -25.36 -4.59 36.90
C TYR A 103 -26.01 -4.11 38.19
N ASP A 104 -27.33 -4.26 38.33
CA ASP A 104 -28.07 -3.85 39.52
C ASP A 104 -28.64 -5.08 40.26
N PRO A 105 -28.10 -5.44 41.44
CA PRO A 105 -28.56 -6.60 42.20
C PRO A 105 -30.00 -6.47 42.70
N TYR A 106 -30.50 -5.24 42.91
CA TYR A 106 -31.89 -5.01 43.31
C TYR A 106 -32.84 -5.26 42.14
N LYS A 107 -32.48 -4.79 40.94
CA LYS A 107 -33.23 -5.03 39.70
C LYS A 107 -33.24 -6.52 39.33
N ILE A 108 -32.15 -7.25 39.54
CA ILE A 108 -32.06 -8.70 39.30
C ILE A 108 -33.00 -9.48 40.22
N LEU A 109 -33.11 -9.08 41.48
CA LEU A 109 -34.01 -9.71 42.46
C LEU A 109 -35.45 -9.17 42.41
N GLY A 110 -35.69 -8.07 41.68
CA GLY A 110 -37.00 -7.43 41.53
C GLY A 110 -37.50 -6.79 42.82
N ILE A 111 -36.60 -6.18 43.60
CA ILE A 111 -36.85 -5.60 44.91
C ILE A 111 -36.42 -4.12 44.95
N ASP A 112 -36.93 -3.37 45.93
CA ASP A 112 -36.57 -1.96 46.11
C ASP A 112 -35.19 -1.80 46.78
N ILE A 113 -34.53 -0.67 46.57
CA ILE A 113 -33.18 -0.39 47.09
C ILE A 113 -33.16 -0.42 48.63
N ASP A 114 -34.26 -0.04 49.27
CA ASP A 114 -34.44 0.01 50.73
C ASP A 114 -35.04 -1.26 51.35
N SER A 115 -35.10 -2.37 50.58
CA SER A 115 -35.67 -3.64 51.06
C SER A 115 -34.91 -4.22 52.26
N ASP A 116 -35.63 -4.76 53.23
CA ASP A 116 -35.04 -5.43 54.38
C ASP A 116 -34.43 -6.79 54.00
N VAL A 117 -33.45 -7.26 54.79
CA VAL A 117 -32.76 -8.54 54.60
C VAL A 117 -33.74 -9.72 54.61
N THR A 118 -34.84 -9.62 55.35
CA THR A 118 -35.89 -10.64 55.36
C THR A 118 -36.63 -10.74 54.01
N GLU A 119 -36.83 -9.61 53.34
CA GLU A 119 -37.46 -9.53 52.02
C GLU A 119 -36.54 -10.04 50.92
N ILE A 120 -35.26 -9.67 50.96
CA ILE A 120 -34.20 -10.19 50.06
C ILE A 120 -34.16 -11.73 50.13
N LYS A 121 -34.15 -12.30 51.35
CA LYS A 121 -34.15 -13.76 51.55
C LYS A 121 -35.42 -14.43 51.05
N LYS A 122 -36.57 -13.79 51.21
CA LYS A 122 -37.86 -14.30 50.74
C LYS A 122 -37.91 -14.35 49.21
N LYS A 123 -37.49 -13.27 48.54
CA LYS A 123 -37.46 -13.15 47.08
C LYS A 123 -36.44 -14.07 46.44
N TYR A 124 -35.26 -14.21 47.04
CA TYR A 124 -34.28 -15.22 46.61
C TYR A 124 -34.89 -16.64 46.66
N ARG A 125 -35.54 -17.04 47.77
CA ARG A 125 -36.17 -18.37 47.88
C ARG A 125 -37.27 -18.61 46.84
N GLU A 126 -37.99 -17.57 46.46
CA GLU A 126 -39.03 -17.61 45.42
C GLU A 126 -38.39 -17.81 44.04
N LEU A 127 -37.46 -16.92 43.66
CA LEU A 127 -36.77 -16.96 42.37
C LEU A 127 -35.92 -18.21 42.19
N SER A 128 -35.20 -18.66 43.23
CA SER A 128 -34.41 -19.89 43.18
C SER A 128 -35.26 -21.14 43.00
N LYS A 129 -36.52 -21.15 43.43
CA LYS A 129 -37.41 -22.31 43.19
C LYS A 129 -37.90 -22.36 41.74
N THR A 130 -38.07 -21.21 41.12
CA THR A 130 -38.58 -21.06 39.75
C THR A 130 -37.46 -21.22 38.72
N HIS A 131 -36.29 -20.65 38.98
CA HIS A 131 -35.14 -20.64 38.08
C HIS A 131 -34.08 -21.71 38.40
N HIS A 132 -34.37 -22.69 39.26
CA HIS A 132 -33.41 -23.75 39.55
C HIS A 132 -33.07 -24.56 38.28
N PRO A 133 -31.79 -24.83 37.97
CA PRO A 133 -31.41 -25.62 36.79
C PRO A 133 -32.06 -27.01 36.79
N ASP A 134 -32.16 -27.67 37.95
CA ASP A 134 -32.84 -28.98 38.09
C ASP A 134 -34.35 -28.96 37.80
N LYS A 135 -34.98 -27.78 37.79
CA LYS A 135 -36.42 -27.61 37.51
C LYS A 135 -36.70 -27.03 36.11
N GLY A 136 -35.69 -26.97 35.25
CA GLY A 136 -35.79 -26.45 33.89
C GLY A 136 -35.54 -24.94 33.75
N GLY A 137 -34.94 -24.30 34.76
CA GLY A 137 -34.48 -22.90 34.67
C GLY A 137 -33.15 -22.74 33.95
N ASP A 138 -32.87 -21.54 33.44
CA ASP A 138 -31.60 -21.22 32.78
C ASP A 138 -30.48 -21.02 33.84
N PRO A 139 -29.38 -21.81 33.79
CA PRO A 139 -28.26 -21.69 34.73
C PRO A 139 -27.64 -20.29 34.77
N VAL A 140 -27.69 -19.53 33.67
CA VAL A 140 -27.15 -18.15 33.62
C VAL A 140 -27.99 -17.22 34.50
N THR A 141 -29.32 -17.32 34.38
CA THR A 141 -30.25 -16.52 35.21
C THR A 141 -30.14 -16.87 36.68
N PHE A 142 -29.96 -18.16 37.01
CA PHE A 142 -29.79 -18.62 38.38
C PHE A 142 -28.49 -18.09 39.01
N ASP A 143 -27.37 -18.14 38.27
CA ASP A 143 -26.09 -17.62 38.76
C ASP A 143 -26.15 -16.10 39.01
N ALA A 144 -26.85 -15.35 38.15
CA ALA A 144 -27.10 -13.92 38.36
C ALA A 144 -27.91 -13.65 39.64
N ILE A 145 -28.97 -14.45 39.91
CA ILE A 145 -29.78 -14.37 41.14
C ILE A 145 -28.94 -14.68 42.38
N VAL A 146 -28.10 -15.72 42.33
CA VAL A 146 -27.21 -16.09 43.43
C VAL A 146 -26.18 -14.99 43.72
N LYS A 147 -25.57 -14.42 42.67
CA LYS A 147 -24.65 -13.28 42.79
C LYS A 147 -25.33 -12.05 43.39
N ALA A 148 -26.53 -11.71 42.92
CA ALA A 148 -27.29 -10.59 43.47
C ALA A 148 -27.67 -10.79 44.95
N TYR A 149 -28.08 -12.00 45.33
CA TYR A 149 -28.36 -12.31 46.73
C TYR A 149 -27.11 -12.20 47.61
N LYS A 150 -25.96 -12.70 47.15
CA LYS A 150 -24.68 -12.57 47.88
C LYS A 150 -24.28 -11.10 48.03
N ALA A 151 -24.37 -10.32 46.96
CA ALA A 151 -24.07 -8.89 46.95
C ALA A 151 -24.85 -8.10 48.02
N LEU A 152 -26.11 -8.46 48.26
CA LEU A 152 -26.99 -7.74 49.20
C LEU A 152 -27.01 -8.33 50.63
N THR A 153 -26.58 -9.58 50.81
CA THR A 153 -26.63 -10.26 52.11
C THR A 153 -25.32 -10.14 52.89
N ASP A 154 -24.20 -10.03 52.18
CA ASP A 154 -22.89 -9.87 52.79
C ASP A 154 -22.62 -8.40 53.13
N GLU A 155 -22.23 -8.13 54.38
CA GLU A 155 -22.08 -6.76 54.88
C GLU A 155 -20.96 -6.00 54.16
N GLU A 156 -19.86 -6.70 53.85
CA GLU A 156 -18.73 -6.13 53.10
C GLU A 156 -19.13 -5.81 51.66
N SER A 157 -19.79 -6.75 50.98
CA SER A 157 -20.30 -6.56 49.61
C SER A 157 -21.35 -5.44 49.51
N ARG A 158 -22.21 -5.30 50.53
CA ARG A 158 -23.24 -4.24 50.59
C ARG A 158 -22.64 -2.87 50.81
N GLU A 159 -21.62 -2.75 51.66
CA GLU A 159 -20.90 -1.50 51.86
C GLU A 159 -20.09 -1.12 50.59
N ASN A 160 -19.47 -2.11 49.94
CA ASN A 160 -18.81 -1.93 48.65
C ASN A 160 -19.79 -1.44 47.57
N TRP A 161 -21.00 -1.99 47.52
CA TRP A 161 -22.06 -1.51 46.63
C TRP A 161 -22.41 -0.05 46.93
N ARG A 162 -22.54 0.33 48.20
CA ARG A 162 -22.86 1.71 48.61
C ARG A 162 -21.76 2.71 48.26
N LEU A 163 -20.49 2.32 48.41
CA LEU A 163 -19.34 3.19 48.19
C LEU A 163 -18.89 3.25 46.72
N TYR A 164 -18.99 2.14 45.99
CA TYR A 164 -18.41 1.97 44.65
C TYR A 164 -19.40 1.58 43.56
N GLY A 165 -20.68 1.31 43.89
CA GLY A 165 -21.69 0.86 42.94
C GLY A 165 -21.45 -0.55 42.39
N ASN A 166 -20.66 -1.40 43.09
CA ASN A 166 -20.39 -2.79 42.72
C ASN A 166 -20.10 -3.64 43.97
N PRO A 167 -20.58 -4.91 44.07
CA PRO A 167 -20.34 -5.73 45.26
C PRO A 167 -18.86 -6.11 45.48
N ASP A 168 -18.05 -6.15 44.42
CA ASP A 168 -16.64 -6.59 44.51
C ASP A 168 -15.67 -5.51 45.05
N GLY A 169 -16.16 -4.30 45.38
CA GLY A 169 -15.34 -3.21 45.89
C GLY A 169 -14.58 -2.43 44.80
N PRO A 170 -13.48 -1.72 45.13
CA PRO A 170 -12.75 -0.90 44.18
C PRO A 170 -12.14 -1.78 43.10
N LYS A 171 -12.73 -1.76 41.89
CA LYS A 171 -12.23 -2.50 40.74
C LYS A 171 -10.80 -2.05 40.45
N ALA A 172 -9.85 -2.98 40.50
CA ALA A 172 -8.54 -2.75 39.92
C ALA A 172 -8.72 -2.37 38.45
N THR A 173 -8.01 -1.36 37.96
CA THR A 173 -8.11 -0.90 36.56
C THR A 173 -7.73 -2.05 35.62
N THR A 174 -8.70 -2.79 35.12
CA THR A 174 -8.49 -3.82 34.11
C THR A 174 -8.30 -3.13 32.76
N PHE A 175 -7.14 -3.36 32.14
CA PHE A 175 -6.85 -2.80 30.82
C PHE A 175 -7.51 -3.68 29.77
N GLY A 176 -8.62 -3.21 29.21
CA GLY A 176 -9.25 -3.83 28.06
C GLY A 176 -8.48 -3.52 26.77
N ILE A 177 -8.16 -4.54 25.98
CA ILE A 177 -7.62 -4.35 24.62
C ILE A 177 -8.78 -4.62 23.64
N ALA A 178 -9.05 -3.66 22.76
CA ALA A 178 -10.09 -3.77 21.74
C ALA A 178 -9.77 -4.76 20.61
N LEU A 179 -8.87 -5.73 20.82
CA LEU A 179 -8.60 -6.79 19.86
C LEU A 179 -9.59 -7.93 20.09
N PRO A 180 -10.13 -8.54 19.03
CA PRO A 180 -11.09 -9.62 19.16
C PRO A 180 -10.39 -10.89 19.65
N LYS A 181 -11.05 -11.63 20.55
CA LYS A 181 -10.48 -12.83 21.19
C LYS A 181 -9.98 -13.90 20.22
N TRP A 182 -10.61 -14.05 19.05
CA TRP A 182 -10.23 -15.07 18.07
C TRP A 182 -8.83 -14.88 17.48
N ILE A 183 -8.25 -13.67 17.48
CA ILE A 183 -6.87 -13.45 16.97
C ILE A 183 -5.83 -14.08 17.90
N VAL A 184 -6.14 -14.17 19.20
CA VAL A 184 -5.23 -14.63 20.26
C VAL A 184 -5.63 -16.04 20.76
N SER A 185 -6.77 -16.58 20.31
CA SER A 185 -7.23 -17.90 20.71
C SER A 185 -6.27 -19.00 20.26
N GLU A 186 -6.22 -20.12 21.00
CA GLU A 186 -5.30 -21.23 20.68
C GLU A 186 -5.53 -21.83 19.29
N GLN A 187 -6.76 -21.77 18.78
CA GLN A 187 -7.13 -22.31 17.47
C GLN A 187 -6.53 -21.52 16.30
N TYR A 188 -6.58 -20.18 16.36
CA TYR A 188 -6.17 -19.32 15.24
C TYR A 188 -4.88 -18.53 15.53
N GLY A 189 -4.52 -18.32 16.79
CA GLY A 189 -3.35 -17.56 17.21
C GLY A 189 -2.04 -18.12 16.65
N ASN A 190 -1.90 -19.46 16.58
CA ASN A 190 -0.74 -20.10 15.97
C ASN A 190 -0.65 -19.81 14.46
N TRP A 191 -1.78 -19.79 13.75
CA TRP A 191 -1.83 -19.45 12.33
C TRP A 191 -1.50 -17.98 12.07
N VAL A 192 -2.02 -17.07 12.90
CA VAL A 192 -1.71 -15.64 12.83
C VAL A 192 -0.22 -15.41 13.07
N LEU A 193 0.37 -16.07 14.07
CA LEU A 193 1.80 -15.97 14.37
C LEU A 193 2.67 -16.54 13.24
N ALA A 194 2.28 -17.66 12.65
CA ALA A 194 2.97 -18.25 11.50
C ALA A 194 2.94 -17.31 10.29
N LEU A 195 1.79 -16.70 10.00
CA LEU A 195 1.65 -15.71 8.93
C LEU A 195 2.53 -14.49 9.18
N TYR A 196 2.51 -13.95 10.40
CA TYR A 196 3.36 -12.82 10.78
C TYR A 196 4.84 -13.14 10.58
N THR A 197 5.28 -14.31 11.04
CA THR A 197 6.66 -14.77 10.87
C THR A 197 7.03 -14.91 9.40
N LEU A 198 6.14 -15.45 8.56
CA LEU A 198 6.35 -15.56 7.12
C LEU A 198 6.51 -14.19 6.45
N VAL A 199 5.66 -13.23 6.80
CA VAL A 199 5.73 -11.86 6.25
C VAL A 199 7.06 -11.20 6.61
N PHE A 200 7.50 -11.29 7.86
CA PHE A 200 8.73 -10.64 8.32
C PHE A 200 10.01 -11.36 7.90
N MET A 201 10.00 -12.70 7.83
CA MET A 201 11.20 -13.47 7.47
C MET A 201 11.39 -13.64 5.96
N ILE A 202 10.30 -13.64 5.18
CA ILE A 202 10.36 -13.89 3.73
C ILE A 202 9.96 -12.66 2.94
N VAL A 203 8.74 -12.17 3.13
CA VAL A 203 8.19 -11.11 2.26
C VAL A 203 8.99 -9.82 2.39
N LEU A 204 9.33 -9.42 3.62
CA LEU A 204 10.08 -8.19 3.86
C LEU A 204 11.51 -8.27 3.30
N PRO A 205 12.34 -9.29 3.60
CA PRO A 205 13.68 -9.40 3.02
C PRO A 205 13.69 -9.53 1.50
N VAL A 206 12.74 -10.27 0.91
CA VAL A 206 12.62 -10.40 -0.55
C VAL A 206 12.22 -9.07 -1.18
N GLY A 207 11.22 -8.38 -0.62
CA GLY A 207 10.75 -7.09 -1.12
C GLY A 207 11.84 -6.01 -1.03
N VAL A 208 12.48 -5.88 0.12
CA VAL A 208 13.59 -4.94 0.32
C VAL A 208 14.79 -5.31 -0.56
N GLY A 209 15.12 -6.60 -0.66
CA GLY A 209 16.20 -7.08 -1.52
C GLY A 209 15.96 -6.75 -2.98
N MET A 210 14.77 -7.07 -3.51
CA MET A 210 14.42 -6.79 -4.91
C MET A 210 14.42 -5.28 -5.20
N TRP A 211 13.90 -4.45 -4.29
CA TRP A 211 13.97 -2.99 -4.41
C TRP A 211 15.42 -2.50 -4.38
N TRP A 212 16.21 -2.95 -3.41
CA TRP A 212 17.60 -2.55 -3.24
C TRP A 212 18.44 -2.91 -4.47
N TYR A 213 18.40 -4.18 -4.92
CA TYR A 213 19.14 -4.63 -6.10
C TYR A 213 18.72 -3.91 -7.38
N ASN A 214 17.47 -3.46 -7.50
CA ASN A 214 17.04 -2.65 -8.63
C ASN A 214 17.47 -1.18 -8.50
N SER A 215 17.56 -0.66 -7.27
CA SER A 215 17.97 0.72 -7.01
C SER A 215 19.49 0.93 -7.16
N ILE A 216 20.31 0.02 -6.63
CA ILE A 216 21.78 0.16 -6.62
C ILE A 216 22.43 0.10 -8.02
N LYS A 217 21.68 -0.31 -9.04
CA LYS A 217 22.18 -0.36 -10.42
C LYS A 217 22.41 1.04 -11.01
N TYR A 218 21.75 2.05 -10.46
CA TYR A 218 21.76 3.42 -10.97
C TYR A 218 22.64 4.34 -10.10
N SER A 219 23.29 5.29 -10.76
CA SER A 219 23.98 6.42 -10.12
C SER A 219 22.97 7.45 -9.56
N ALA A 220 23.47 8.44 -8.82
CA ALA A 220 22.66 9.58 -8.32
C ALA A 220 21.92 10.31 -9.47
N ASP A 221 22.54 10.36 -10.65
CA ASP A 221 21.99 10.99 -11.86
C ASP A 221 20.96 10.11 -12.61
N LYS A 222 20.51 9.00 -12.01
CA LYS A 222 19.57 8.04 -12.62
C LYS A 222 20.06 7.40 -13.93
N VAL A 223 21.38 7.30 -14.07
CA VAL A 223 22.06 6.61 -15.19
C VAL A 223 22.67 5.33 -14.65
N LEU A 224 22.64 4.24 -15.41
CA LEU A 224 23.23 2.97 -15.02
C LEU A 224 24.72 3.13 -14.64
N LEU A 225 25.18 2.41 -13.61
CA LEU A 225 26.58 2.49 -13.19
C LEU A 225 27.55 2.00 -14.28
N GLU A 226 27.17 0.98 -15.06
CA GLU A 226 28.01 0.46 -16.14
C GLU A 226 28.17 1.46 -17.30
N THR A 227 27.15 2.27 -17.60
CA THR A 227 27.28 3.33 -18.62
C THR A 227 28.15 4.47 -18.13
N SER A 228 28.03 4.84 -16.86
CA SER A 228 28.89 5.83 -16.23
C SER A 228 30.37 5.39 -16.27
N ARG A 229 30.65 4.12 -15.98
CA ARG A 229 32.01 3.53 -16.09
C ARG A 229 32.52 3.55 -17.53
N LEU A 230 31.68 3.21 -18.50
CA LEU A 230 32.02 3.25 -19.92
C LEU A 230 32.41 4.68 -20.36
N PHE A 231 31.61 5.66 -19.97
CA PHE A 231 31.88 7.07 -20.29
C PHE A 231 33.16 7.55 -19.62
N ALA A 232 33.36 7.25 -18.34
CA ALA A 232 34.60 7.58 -17.63
C ALA A 232 35.83 6.97 -18.32
N HIS A 233 35.76 5.71 -18.74
CA HIS A 233 36.84 5.03 -19.46
C HIS A 233 37.21 5.76 -20.77
N PHE A 234 36.21 6.12 -21.59
CA PHE A 234 36.46 6.77 -22.88
C PHE A 234 36.91 8.23 -22.75
N LEU A 235 36.38 8.97 -21.78
CA LEU A 235 36.80 10.34 -21.49
C LEU A 235 38.25 10.39 -21.01
N GLN A 236 38.68 9.43 -20.17
CA GLN A 236 40.06 9.33 -19.72
C GLN A 236 41.01 8.87 -20.83
N LYS A 237 40.61 7.88 -21.64
CA LYS A 237 41.44 7.32 -22.71
C LYS A 237 41.67 8.31 -23.86
N THR A 238 40.68 9.14 -24.16
CA THR A 238 40.71 10.09 -25.29
C THR A 238 40.07 11.43 -24.88
N PRO A 239 40.85 12.33 -24.23
CA PRO A 239 40.31 13.60 -23.74
C PRO A 239 39.88 14.54 -24.88
N ASN A 240 40.61 14.53 -26.02
CA ASN A 240 40.30 15.37 -27.18
C ASN A 240 39.49 14.58 -28.23
N MET A 241 38.23 14.29 -27.91
CA MET A 241 37.36 13.49 -28.76
C MET A 241 36.60 14.34 -29.79
N GLN A 242 36.59 13.91 -31.07
CA GLN A 242 35.76 14.53 -32.12
C GLN A 242 34.26 14.22 -31.91
N ILE A 243 33.37 15.08 -32.40
CA ILE A 243 31.91 14.96 -32.20
C ILE A 243 31.36 13.59 -32.66
N ASN A 244 31.79 13.08 -33.82
CA ASN A 244 31.35 11.76 -34.31
C ASN A 244 31.72 10.63 -33.35
N ARG A 245 32.87 10.76 -32.70
CA ARG A 245 33.37 9.80 -31.73
C ARG A 245 32.61 9.92 -30.40
N ILE A 246 32.24 11.14 -29.98
CA ILE A 246 31.36 11.37 -28.81
C ILE A 246 30.00 10.71 -29.04
N ILE A 247 29.39 10.94 -30.20
CA ILE A 247 28.13 10.30 -30.60
C ILE A 247 28.24 8.77 -30.55
N MET A 248 29.33 8.21 -31.05
CA MET A 248 29.56 6.78 -31.01
C MET A 248 29.67 6.25 -29.57
N VAL A 249 30.37 6.96 -28.68
CA VAL A 249 30.46 6.58 -27.26
C VAL A 249 29.11 6.67 -26.57
N LEU A 250 28.33 7.74 -26.80
CA LEU A 250 26.98 7.89 -26.27
C LEU A 250 26.05 6.77 -26.72
N ALA A 251 26.11 6.40 -28.01
CA ALA A 251 25.38 5.27 -28.55
C ALA A 251 25.87 3.91 -28.04
N GLY A 252 27.07 3.85 -27.47
CA GLY A 252 27.63 2.69 -26.78
C GLY A 252 27.10 2.48 -25.36
N SER A 253 26.17 3.31 -24.89
CA SER A 253 25.62 3.18 -23.54
C SER A 253 24.81 1.88 -23.38
N PHE A 254 25.07 1.15 -22.29
CA PHE A 254 24.34 -0.06 -21.86
C PHE A 254 22.84 0.16 -21.61
N GLU A 255 22.36 1.41 -21.58
CA GLU A 255 20.94 1.76 -21.49
C GLU A 255 20.17 1.32 -22.74
N PHE A 256 20.87 1.21 -23.87
CA PHE A 256 20.33 0.68 -25.12
C PHE A 256 20.49 -0.84 -25.25
N CYS A 257 21.07 -1.51 -24.25
CA CYS A 257 21.25 -2.95 -24.26
C CYS A 257 20.05 -3.65 -23.58
N LYS A 258 19.33 -4.49 -24.34
CA LYS A 258 18.17 -5.25 -23.83
C LYS A 258 18.47 -6.11 -22.59
N LYS A 259 19.71 -6.57 -22.43
CA LYS A 259 20.14 -7.38 -21.28
C LYS A 259 20.09 -6.61 -19.96
N LEU A 260 20.34 -5.30 -20.00
CA LEU A 260 20.40 -4.43 -18.82
C LEU A 260 19.19 -3.52 -18.70
N ASN A 261 18.54 -3.21 -19.83
CA ASN A 261 17.30 -2.46 -19.88
C ASN A 261 16.21 -3.22 -20.66
N THR A 262 15.21 -3.74 -19.93
CA THR A 262 14.10 -4.50 -20.51
C THR A 262 13.11 -3.65 -21.31
N GLU A 263 13.18 -2.32 -21.22
CA GLU A 263 12.33 -1.41 -22.01
C GLU A 263 12.72 -1.36 -23.50
N ILE A 264 13.96 -1.77 -23.82
CA ILE A 264 14.44 -1.77 -25.20
C ILE A 264 13.87 -2.96 -25.97
N VAL A 265 13.15 -2.65 -27.05
CA VAL A 265 12.61 -3.64 -27.99
C VAL A 265 13.61 -3.85 -29.13
N GLU A 266 14.11 -5.08 -29.24
CA GLU A 266 14.88 -5.57 -30.38
C GLU A 266 13.91 -6.29 -31.34
N ARG A 267 13.89 -5.88 -32.61
CA ARG A 267 13.02 -6.45 -33.64
C ARG A 267 13.87 -6.99 -34.79
N GLU A 268 13.44 -8.08 -35.40
CA GLU A 268 14.11 -8.67 -36.57
C GLU A 268 14.09 -7.75 -37.82
N SER A 269 13.10 -6.84 -37.89
CA SER A 269 13.04 -5.81 -38.93
C SER A 269 14.22 -4.83 -38.87
N ASP A 270 14.79 -4.61 -37.69
CA ASP A 270 15.88 -3.65 -37.49
C ASP A 270 17.14 -4.09 -38.26
N ASP A 271 17.39 -5.40 -38.38
CA ASP A 271 18.55 -5.94 -39.10
C ASP A 271 18.50 -5.63 -40.61
N LYS A 272 17.30 -5.41 -41.16
CA LYS A 272 17.09 -5.05 -42.57
C LYS A 272 17.07 -3.54 -42.78
N GLU A 273 16.42 -2.80 -41.89
CA GLU A 273 16.19 -1.37 -42.06
C GLU A 273 17.40 -0.52 -41.65
N ILE A 274 18.12 -0.90 -40.59
CA ILE A 274 19.27 -0.13 -40.09
C ILE A 274 20.39 -0.01 -41.13
N PRO A 275 20.78 -1.08 -41.86
CA PRO A 275 21.79 -0.97 -42.91
C PRO A 275 21.39 -0.05 -44.07
N ILE A 276 20.09 0.08 -44.37
CA ILE A 276 19.60 0.99 -45.42
C ILE A 276 19.85 2.44 -44.98
N VAL A 277 19.40 2.79 -43.77
CA VAL A 277 19.61 4.12 -43.18
C VAL A 277 21.11 4.43 -43.01
N MET A 278 21.93 3.43 -42.69
CA MET A 278 23.39 3.59 -42.59
C MET A 278 24.04 4.02 -43.91
N ARG A 279 23.55 3.57 -45.06
CA ARG A 279 24.11 3.94 -46.37
C ARG A 279 23.83 5.40 -46.72
N GLU A 280 22.70 5.93 -46.25
CA GLU A 280 22.31 7.33 -46.46
C GLU A 280 23.13 8.29 -45.59
N LEU A 281 23.58 7.81 -44.43
CA LEU A 281 24.32 8.60 -43.45
C LEU A 281 25.84 8.58 -43.73
N LYS A 282 26.38 9.73 -44.14
CA LYS A 282 27.83 9.94 -44.29
C LYS A 282 28.53 9.88 -42.92
N ASN A 283 29.77 9.34 -42.89
CA ASN A 283 30.69 9.33 -41.73
C ASN A 283 30.36 8.38 -40.54
N LEU A 284 29.48 7.39 -40.69
CA LEU A 284 29.30 6.35 -39.65
C LEU A 284 30.46 5.34 -39.56
N GLY A 285 31.29 5.26 -40.60
CA GLY A 285 32.31 4.21 -40.79
C GLY A 285 33.67 4.44 -40.11
N GLU A 286 33.77 5.21 -39.03
CA GLU A 286 35.03 5.32 -38.29
C GLU A 286 35.48 3.94 -37.77
N LYS A 287 36.77 3.62 -37.99
CA LYS A 287 37.33 2.26 -37.85
C LYS A 287 37.02 1.63 -36.49
N ARG A 288 36.41 0.45 -36.55
CA ARG A 288 35.94 -0.42 -35.46
C ARG A 288 37.10 -1.10 -34.71
N LYS A 289 37.83 -0.37 -33.87
CA LYS A 289 38.86 -1.00 -33.01
C LYS A 289 38.31 -1.55 -31.70
N GLU A 290 37.13 -1.14 -31.28
CA GLU A 290 36.60 -1.44 -29.94
C GLU A 290 35.30 -2.22 -30.04
N GLN A 291 35.29 -3.38 -29.39
CA GLN A 291 34.22 -4.37 -29.50
C GLN A 291 32.86 -3.84 -29.03
N ILE A 292 32.82 -3.11 -27.91
CA ILE A 292 31.56 -2.62 -27.31
C ILE A 292 30.81 -1.68 -28.26
N LEU A 293 31.52 -0.79 -28.95
CA LEU A 293 30.94 0.19 -29.88
C LEU A 293 30.52 -0.44 -31.24
N SER A 294 30.84 -1.72 -31.44
CA SER A 294 30.51 -2.47 -32.66
C SER A 294 29.33 -3.43 -32.47
N LEU A 295 28.74 -3.47 -31.27
CA LEU A 295 27.60 -4.34 -30.98
C LEU A 295 26.32 -3.87 -31.71
N PRO A 296 25.40 -4.78 -32.08
CA PRO A 296 24.22 -4.45 -32.89
C PRO A 296 23.34 -3.34 -32.29
N TRP A 297 23.11 -3.39 -30.97
CA TRP A 297 22.33 -2.37 -30.27
C TRP A 297 23.02 -0.99 -30.28
N SER A 298 24.35 -0.96 -30.19
CA SER A 298 25.12 0.29 -30.24
C SER A 298 25.10 0.90 -31.64
N ILE A 299 25.20 0.05 -32.68
CA ILE A 299 25.07 0.47 -34.07
C ILE A 299 23.66 1.04 -34.30
N LYS A 300 22.61 0.34 -33.85
CA LYS A 300 21.22 0.82 -33.93
C LYS A 300 21.03 2.16 -33.23
N ALA A 301 21.53 2.31 -32.00
CA ALA A 301 21.44 3.58 -31.27
C ALA A 301 22.18 4.70 -32.01
N ARG A 302 23.37 4.41 -32.53
CA ARG A 302 24.20 5.38 -33.26
C ARG A 302 23.53 5.84 -34.55
N THR A 303 22.97 4.93 -35.32
CA THR A 303 22.31 5.26 -36.60
C THR A 303 21.07 6.10 -36.38
N LEU A 304 20.26 5.76 -35.38
CA LEU A 304 19.09 6.55 -35.02
C LEU A 304 19.49 7.94 -34.49
N LEU A 305 20.54 8.04 -33.68
CA LEU A 305 21.02 9.34 -33.20
C LEU A 305 21.54 10.22 -34.35
N HIS A 306 22.34 9.64 -35.25
CA HIS A 306 22.83 10.37 -36.41
C HIS A 306 21.68 10.79 -37.32
N ALA A 307 20.74 9.90 -37.62
CA ALA A 307 19.55 10.22 -38.41
C ALA A 307 18.75 11.39 -37.80
N TYR A 308 18.65 11.44 -36.46
CA TYR A 308 18.02 12.54 -35.77
C TYR A 308 18.77 13.87 -35.94
N LEU A 309 20.09 13.86 -35.69
CA LEU A 309 20.93 15.05 -35.79
C LEU A 309 21.00 15.60 -37.22
N THR A 310 21.02 14.72 -38.23
CA THR A 310 21.02 15.10 -39.65
C THR A 310 19.62 15.30 -40.23
N ARG A 311 18.56 15.12 -39.42
CA ARG A 311 17.15 15.23 -39.83
C ARG A 311 16.77 14.36 -41.03
N VAL A 312 17.36 13.16 -41.12
CA VAL A 312 17.02 12.18 -42.15
C VAL A 312 15.68 11.53 -41.81
N THR A 313 14.81 11.40 -42.81
CA THR A 313 13.51 10.76 -42.67
C THR A 313 13.68 9.25 -42.53
N LEU A 314 13.16 8.67 -41.46
CA LEU A 314 13.20 7.22 -41.25
C LEU A 314 12.11 6.53 -42.08
N PRO A 315 12.38 5.34 -42.65
CA PRO A 315 11.46 4.67 -43.55
C PRO A 315 10.25 4.03 -42.85
N SER A 316 10.35 3.67 -41.57
CA SER A 316 9.30 2.99 -40.82
C SER A 316 8.86 3.75 -39.56
N GLU A 317 7.57 3.67 -39.22
CA GLU A 317 7.00 4.23 -37.99
C GLU A 317 7.63 3.61 -36.72
N HIS A 318 8.04 2.35 -36.83
CA HIS A 318 8.71 1.60 -35.78
C HIS A 318 10.09 2.17 -35.42
N LEU A 319 10.89 2.56 -36.42
CA LEU A 319 12.16 3.25 -36.20
C LEU A 319 11.97 4.67 -35.69
N MET A 320 10.91 5.38 -36.14
CA MET A 320 10.56 6.68 -35.59
C MET A 320 10.25 6.60 -34.08
N THR A 321 9.56 5.55 -33.66
CA THR A 321 9.26 5.31 -32.23
C THR A 321 10.52 5.03 -31.43
N GLY A 322 11.44 4.22 -31.96
CA GLY A 322 12.75 3.98 -31.34
C GLY A 322 13.60 5.23 -31.23
N ASN A 323 13.62 6.06 -32.28
CA ASN A 323 14.31 7.36 -32.30
C ASN A 323 13.75 8.32 -31.23
N LEU A 324 12.43 8.36 -31.06
CA LEU A 324 11.79 9.16 -30.01
C LEU A 324 12.17 8.71 -28.58
N TYR A 325 12.31 7.41 -28.33
CA TYR A 325 12.80 6.88 -27.04
C TYR A 325 14.24 7.33 -26.77
N LEU A 326 15.14 7.10 -27.74
CA LEU A 326 16.54 7.55 -27.69
C LEU A 326 16.68 9.05 -27.42
N ASN A 327 15.86 9.87 -28.06
CA ASN A 327 15.90 11.32 -27.88
C ASN A 327 15.40 11.76 -26.50
N ASN A 328 14.34 11.15 -25.97
CA ASN A 328 13.87 11.46 -24.63
C ASN A 328 14.91 11.06 -23.56
N PHE A 329 15.75 10.06 -23.83
CA PHE A 329 16.83 9.65 -22.95
C PHE A 329 18.00 10.66 -22.94
N ILE A 330 18.36 11.22 -24.10
CA ILE A 330 19.54 12.08 -24.26
C ILE A 330 19.22 13.56 -24.00
N VAL A 331 18.03 14.01 -24.39
CA VAL A 331 17.54 15.37 -24.15
C VAL A 331 16.24 15.27 -23.38
N PRO A 332 16.28 15.14 -22.05
CA PRO A 332 15.08 15.27 -21.24
C PRO A 332 14.58 16.72 -21.36
N MET A 333 13.52 16.93 -22.14
CA MET A 333 12.79 18.21 -22.20
C MET A 333 12.13 18.56 -20.87
#